data_AF-A0A2G2H829-F1
#
_entry.id   AF-A0A2G2H829-F1
#
_cell.length_a   1.000
_cell.length_b   1.000
_cell.length_c   1.000
_cell.angle_alpha   90.00
_cell.angle_beta   90.00
_cell.angle_gamma   90.00
#
_symmetry.space_group_name_H-M   'P 1'
#
loop_
_entity.id
_entity.type
_entity.pdbx_description
1 polymer ?
#
loop_
_entity_poly.entity_id
_entity_poly.type
_entity_poly.pdbx_seq_one_letter_code
_entity_poly.pdbx_strand_id
1 'polypeptide(L)'
;MVSKQAIVETEITQNQSEVRQKSEAFETLAQNEGWVSETGGMAGLAHMLFGSDGKQQASSAQTYAEKVAASSGDPAEVYSAVADDATRAAATLGELDRLADTLLDNGNVARIDLISFESALVTAQKSYRNFAEATGLVETRGKDGLPAAEDALRKFARTIDGARASADLMAGAYADNGEA
;
A
#
# COMPACT_ATOMS: atom_id res chain seq x y z
N MET A 1 41.89 -2.39 -10.41
CA MET A 1 41.30 -2.79 -9.12
C MET A 1 39.85 -2.34 -9.15
N VAL A 2 38.91 -3.25 -9.38
CA VAL A 2 37.47 -2.93 -9.37
C VAL A 2 37.03 -2.92 -7.90
N SER A 3 36.43 -1.81 -7.47
CA SER A 3 36.00 -1.59 -6.09
C SER A 3 35.02 -2.68 -5.66
N LYS A 4 35.41 -3.44 -4.63
CA LYS A 4 34.56 -4.48 -4.00
C LYS A 4 33.21 -3.94 -3.51
N GLN A 5 33.04 -2.63 -3.40
CA GLN A 5 31.76 -2.00 -3.06
C GLN A 5 30.73 -2.06 -4.21
N ALA A 6 31.14 -1.99 -5.47
CA ALA A 6 30.22 -1.99 -6.60
C ALA A 6 29.58 -3.37 -6.88
N ILE A 7 30.25 -4.45 -6.45
CA ILE A 7 29.77 -5.84 -6.62
C ILE A 7 28.72 -6.18 -5.55
N VAL A 8 28.86 -5.61 -4.34
CA VAL A 8 27.91 -5.85 -3.23
C VAL A 8 26.53 -5.26 -3.53
N GLU A 9 26.46 -4.09 -4.17
CA GLU A 9 25.17 -3.46 -4.50
C GLU A 9 24.43 -4.20 -5.64
N THR A 10 25.13 -4.88 -6.54
CA THR A 10 24.52 -5.63 -7.65
C THR A 10 24.08 -7.05 -7.28
N GLU A 11 24.74 -7.71 -6.31
CA GLU A 11 24.29 -9.02 -5.80
C GLU A 11 23.06 -8.93 -4.90
N ILE A 12 22.87 -7.82 -4.17
CA ILE A 12 21.72 -7.62 -3.28
C ILE A 12 20.38 -7.55 -4.04
N THR A 13 20.38 -7.04 -5.28
CA THR A 13 19.19 -6.96 -6.13
C THR A 13 18.88 -8.28 -6.86
N GLN A 14 19.88 -9.12 -7.12
CA GLN A 14 19.69 -10.41 -7.83
C GLN A 14 19.11 -11.54 -6.96
N ASN A 15 19.01 -11.36 -5.64
CA ASN A 15 18.60 -12.40 -4.69
C ASN A 15 17.39 -11.98 -3.81
N GLN A 16 16.60 -11.00 -4.25
CA GLN A 16 15.37 -10.60 -3.58
C GLN A 16 14.28 -11.62 -3.88
N SER A 17 13.61 -12.15 -2.84
CA SER A 17 12.47 -13.07 -3.01
C SER A 17 11.35 -12.41 -3.81
N GLU A 18 10.53 -13.21 -4.49
CA GLU A 18 9.40 -12.70 -5.26
C GLU A 18 8.40 -11.91 -4.38
N VAL A 19 8.18 -12.37 -3.15
CA VAL A 19 7.35 -11.66 -2.15
C VAL A 19 7.89 -10.25 -1.91
N ARG A 20 9.20 -10.11 -1.68
CA ARG A 20 9.81 -8.79 -1.46
C ARG A 20 9.70 -7.89 -2.68
N GLN A 21 9.95 -8.41 -3.88
CA GLN A 21 9.84 -7.62 -5.11
C GLN A 21 8.40 -7.13 -5.33
N LYS A 22 7.41 -8.00 -5.08
CA LYS A 22 5.99 -7.67 -5.26
C LYS A 22 5.46 -6.76 -4.17
N SER A 23 5.94 -6.88 -2.93
CA SER A 23 5.66 -5.91 -1.87
C SER A 23 6.13 -4.51 -2.24
N GLU A 24 7.38 -4.38 -2.67
CA GLU A 24 7.95 -3.09 -3.08
C GLU A 24 7.23 -2.51 -4.31
N ALA A 25 6.86 -3.37 -5.26
CA ALA A 25 6.07 -2.96 -6.43
C ALA A 25 4.67 -2.47 -6.03
N PHE A 26 4.01 -3.13 -5.07
CA PHE A 26 2.71 -2.70 -4.56
C PHE A 26 2.81 -1.34 -3.86
N GLU A 27 3.83 -1.16 -3.01
CA GLU A 27 4.06 0.11 -2.31
C GLU A 27 4.38 1.25 -3.28
N THR A 28 5.23 0.98 -4.27
CA THR A 28 5.58 1.94 -5.33
C THR A 28 4.35 2.31 -6.15
N LEU A 29 3.52 1.33 -6.51
CA LEU A 29 2.27 1.58 -7.21
C LEU A 29 1.34 2.48 -6.38
N ALA A 30 1.12 2.15 -5.12
CA ALA A 30 0.26 2.93 -4.23
C ALA A 30 0.75 4.38 -4.03
N GLN A 31 2.07 4.60 -4.03
CA GLN A 31 2.65 5.93 -3.97
C GLN A 31 2.47 6.69 -5.30
N ASN A 32 2.81 6.06 -6.42
CA ASN A 32 2.73 6.68 -7.76
C ASN A 32 1.31 7.10 -8.12
N GLU A 33 0.33 6.27 -7.79
CA GLU A 33 -1.09 6.54 -8.01
C GLU A 33 -1.68 7.47 -6.93
N GLY A 34 -0.90 7.81 -5.89
CA GLY A 34 -1.33 8.67 -4.80
C GLY A 34 -2.41 8.06 -3.91
N TRP A 35 -2.56 6.73 -3.90
CA TRP A 35 -3.49 5.99 -3.04
C TRP A 35 -3.15 6.18 -1.57
N VAL A 36 -1.87 6.35 -1.26
CA VAL A 36 -1.39 6.76 0.05
C VAL A 36 -0.82 8.16 -0.02
N SER A 37 -1.17 9.01 0.96
CA SER A 37 -0.46 10.27 1.14
C SER A 37 0.98 9.95 1.52
N GLU A 38 1.94 10.71 0.96
CA GLU A 38 3.28 10.76 1.54
C GLU A 38 3.08 11.21 2.99
N THR A 39 3.17 10.28 3.94
CA THR A 39 3.44 10.64 5.33
C THR A 39 4.74 11.41 5.27
N GLY A 40 4.65 12.74 5.26
CA GLY A 40 5.79 13.63 5.04
C GLY A 40 6.94 13.08 5.85
N GLY A 41 8.03 12.69 5.16
CA GLY A 41 9.12 11.91 5.74
C GLY A 41 9.82 12.65 6.87
N MET A 42 11.15 12.62 6.94
CA MET A 42 11.87 13.41 7.95
C MET A 42 11.47 14.90 7.96
N ALA A 43 11.00 15.44 6.82
CA ALA A 43 10.47 16.80 6.71
C ALA A 43 9.15 17.01 7.50
N GLY A 44 8.23 16.04 7.51
CA GLY A 44 6.98 16.13 8.29
C GLY A 44 7.23 15.97 9.79
N LEU A 45 8.16 15.09 10.16
CA LEU A 45 8.61 14.93 11.55
C LEU A 45 9.36 16.16 12.08
N ALA A 46 10.26 16.74 11.28
CA ALA A 46 10.95 17.98 11.63
C ALA A 46 9.97 19.16 11.79
N HIS A 47 8.95 19.25 10.94
CA HIS A 47 7.91 20.28 11.05
C HIS A 47 7.08 20.14 12.35
N MET A 48 6.76 18.91 12.75
CA MET A 48 6.03 18.63 13.99
C MET A 48 6.90 18.85 15.25
N LEU A 49 8.21 18.59 15.18
CA LEU A 49 9.14 18.74 16.31
C LEU A 49 9.64 20.18 16.50
N PHE A 50 9.84 20.94 15.41
CA PHE A 50 10.46 22.26 15.47
C PHE A 50 9.49 23.43 15.40
N GLY A 51 8.19 23.19 15.22
CA GLY A 51 7.13 24.20 15.32
C GLY A 51 7.38 25.43 14.43
N SER A 52 6.81 25.46 13.23
CA SER A 52 7.04 26.60 12.33
C SER A 52 6.34 27.88 12.82
N ASP A 53 7.09 28.75 13.51
CA ASP A 53 6.81 30.18 13.56
C ASP A 53 7.18 30.80 12.20
N GLY A 54 6.28 30.67 11.23
CA GLY A 54 6.52 31.24 9.91
C GLY A 54 5.42 30.86 8.93
N LYS A 55 4.64 31.86 8.52
CA LYS A 55 3.68 31.79 7.42
C LYS A 55 4.40 31.40 6.13
N GLN A 56 4.50 30.10 5.86
CA GLN A 56 4.79 29.57 4.54
C GLN A 56 4.18 28.18 4.47
N GLN A 57 3.12 28.13 3.66
CA GLN A 57 2.35 26.99 3.18
C GLN A 57 3.08 25.66 3.40
N ALA A 58 2.63 24.91 4.40
CA ALA A 58 2.77 23.46 4.32
C ALA A 58 2.17 23.08 2.97
N SER A 59 2.97 22.55 2.05
CA SER A 59 2.42 21.73 0.99
C SER A 59 1.86 20.50 1.71
N SER A 60 0.67 20.64 2.30
CA SER A 60 -0.12 19.49 2.76
C SER A 60 -0.26 18.65 1.50
N ALA A 61 0.45 17.52 1.44
CA ALA A 61 0.33 16.61 0.33
C ALA A 61 -1.16 16.33 0.16
N GLN A 62 -1.72 16.72 -1.00
CA GLN A 62 -3.16 16.62 -1.23
C GLN A 62 -3.60 15.19 -0.93
N THR A 63 -4.69 15.05 -0.18
CA THR A 63 -5.26 13.74 0.12
C THR A 63 -5.68 13.07 -1.19
N TYR A 64 -5.78 11.74 -1.20
CA TYR A 64 -6.29 11.02 -2.37
C TYR A 64 -7.66 11.60 -2.82
N ALA A 65 -8.55 11.87 -1.87
CA ALA A 65 -9.84 12.47 -2.14
C ALA A 65 -9.74 13.87 -2.77
N GLU A 66 -8.80 14.70 -2.32
CA GLU A 66 -8.54 16.02 -2.91
C GLU A 66 -7.99 15.91 -4.33
N LYS A 67 -7.11 14.93 -4.61
CA LYS A 67 -6.57 14.68 -5.96
C LYS A 67 -7.64 14.21 -6.93
N VAL A 68 -8.46 13.24 -6.52
CA VAL A 68 -9.56 12.72 -7.35
C VAL A 68 -10.63 13.80 -7.53
N ALA A 69 -11.01 14.53 -6.48
CA ALA A 69 -11.99 15.62 -6.61
C ALA A 69 -11.46 16.84 -7.41
N ALA A 70 -10.15 17.11 -7.40
CA ALA A 70 -9.55 18.18 -8.20
C ALA A 70 -9.45 17.82 -9.69
N SER A 71 -9.38 16.52 -10.02
CA SER A 71 -9.37 16.05 -11.41
C SER A 71 -10.79 15.91 -11.98
N SER A 72 -11.78 15.68 -11.13
CA SER A 72 -13.16 15.41 -11.54
C SER A 72 -14.16 16.03 -10.56
N GLY A 73 -14.79 17.14 -10.93
CA GLY A 73 -15.75 17.84 -10.06
C GLY A 73 -17.06 17.08 -9.83
N ASP A 74 -17.32 16.04 -10.64
CA ASP A 74 -18.51 15.20 -10.61
C ASP A 74 -18.35 14.00 -9.65
N PRO A 75 -19.26 13.80 -8.67
CA PRO A 75 -19.30 12.60 -7.84
C PRO A 75 -19.19 11.27 -8.60
N ALA A 76 -19.82 11.15 -9.78
CA ALA A 76 -19.79 9.91 -10.55
C ALA A 76 -18.38 9.55 -11.03
N GLU A 77 -17.60 10.56 -11.44
CA GLU A 77 -16.20 10.39 -11.85
C GLU A 77 -15.33 9.99 -10.66
N VAL A 78 -15.56 10.59 -9.48
CA VAL A 78 -14.86 10.18 -8.24
C VAL A 78 -15.16 8.73 -7.89
N TYR A 79 -16.42 8.29 -7.97
CA TYR A 79 -16.78 6.90 -7.72
C TYR A 79 -16.16 5.93 -8.73
N SER A 80 -16.10 6.32 -10.01
CA SER A 80 -15.43 5.51 -11.04
C SER A 80 -13.95 5.35 -10.73
N ALA A 81 -13.26 6.45 -10.39
CA ALA A 81 -11.84 6.42 -10.03
C ALA A 81 -11.59 5.53 -8.80
N VAL A 82 -12.41 5.66 -7.75
CA VAL A 82 -12.31 4.78 -6.58
C VAL A 82 -12.53 3.31 -6.95
N ALA A 83 -13.53 3.02 -7.79
CA ALA A 83 -13.82 1.65 -8.18
C ALA A 83 -12.65 1.01 -8.95
N ASP A 84 -12.04 1.75 -9.87
CA ASP A 84 -10.90 1.32 -10.67
C ASP A 84 -9.66 1.11 -9.79
N ASP A 85 -9.33 2.08 -8.93
CA ASP A 85 -8.18 2.02 -8.04
C ASP A 85 -8.32 0.90 -7.00
N ALA A 86 -9.49 0.76 -6.37
CA ALA A 86 -9.75 -0.32 -5.42
C ALA A 86 -9.67 -1.70 -6.09
N THR A 87 -10.13 -1.82 -7.35
CA THR A 87 -10.02 -3.06 -8.13
C THR A 87 -8.56 -3.39 -8.44
N ARG A 88 -7.77 -2.40 -8.88
CA ARG A 88 -6.32 -2.56 -9.14
C ARG A 88 -5.56 -2.92 -7.88
N ALA A 89 -5.84 -2.25 -6.76
CA ALA A 89 -5.23 -2.53 -5.47
C ALA A 89 -5.56 -3.94 -4.99
N ALA A 90 -6.83 -4.37 -5.11
CA ALA A 90 -7.25 -5.73 -4.77
C ALA A 90 -6.55 -6.78 -5.64
N ALA A 91 -6.46 -6.57 -6.95
CA ALA A 91 -5.78 -7.50 -7.86
C ALA A 91 -4.30 -7.65 -7.50
N THR A 92 -3.60 -6.53 -7.31
CA THR A 92 -2.16 -6.52 -7.03
C THR A 92 -1.84 -7.10 -5.66
N LEU A 93 -2.63 -6.77 -4.62
CA LEU A 93 -2.49 -7.38 -3.30
C LEU A 93 -2.79 -8.89 -3.35
N GLY A 94 -3.81 -9.30 -4.11
CA GLY A 94 -4.15 -10.71 -4.27
C GLY A 94 -3.08 -11.51 -5.01
N GLU A 95 -2.28 -10.90 -5.88
CA GLU A 95 -1.07 -11.54 -6.43
C GLU A 95 0.01 -11.72 -5.36
N LEU A 96 0.25 -10.69 -4.54
CA LEU A 96 1.21 -10.75 -3.44
C LEU A 96 0.81 -11.82 -2.40
N ASP A 97 -0.48 -11.93 -2.09
CA ASP A 97 -1.03 -12.94 -1.17
C ASP A 97 -0.76 -14.38 -1.65
N ARG A 98 -0.96 -14.66 -2.94
CA ARG A 98 -0.63 -15.98 -3.52
C ARG A 98 0.86 -16.32 -3.46
N LEU A 99 1.73 -15.31 -3.52
CA LEU A 99 3.17 -15.51 -3.37
C LEU A 99 3.53 -15.82 -1.91
N ALA A 100 2.83 -15.22 -0.94
CA ALA A 100 2.95 -15.59 0.45
C ALA A 100 2.53 -17.04 0.70
N ASP A 101 1.40 -17.47 0.12
CA ASP A 101 0.97 -18.89 0.16
C ASP A 101 2.04 -19.83 -0.39
N THR A 102 2.63 -19.47 -1.54
CA THR A 102 3.71 -20.25 -2.16
C THR A 102 4.95 -20.31 -1.26
N LEU A 103 5.28 -19.22 -0.58
CA LEU A 103 6.42 -19.18 0.35
C LEU A 103 6.15 -20.05 1.59
N LEU A 104 4.92 -20.03 2.11
CA LEU A 104 4.46 -20.86 3.22
C LEU A 104 4.55 -22.35 2.89
N ASP A 105 4.07 -22.75 1.70
CA ASP A 105 4.14 -24.14 1.23
C ASP A 105 5.58 -24.65 1.11
N ASN A 106 6.52 -23.77 0.77
CA ASN A 106 7.95 -24.08 0.68
C ASN A 106 8.65 -24.11 2.05
N GLY A 107 8.00 -23.62 3.13
CA GLY A 107 8.50 -23.64 4.50
C GLY A 107 9.69 -22.71 4.80
N ASN A 108 10.12 -21.88 3.85
CA ASN A 108 11.30 -21.02 3.98
C ASN A 108 10.91 -19.55 4.12
N VAL A 109 10.10 -19.23 5.13
CA VAL A 109 9.71 -17.85 5.41
C VAL A 109 10.87 -17.13 6.10
N ALA A 110 11.57 -16.26 5.35
CA ALA A 110 12.59 -15.41 5.95
C ALA A 110 11.94 -14.20 6.62
N ARG A 111 12.54 -13.73 7.74
CA ARG A 111 12.09 -12.53 8.47
C ARG A 111 11.88 -11.32 7.56
N ILE A 112 12.77 -11.13 6.60
CA ILE A 112 12.72 -9.99 5.68
C ILE A 112 11.54 -10.07 4.70
N ASP A 113 11.11 -11.27 4.31
CA ASP A 113 9.96 -11.48 3.44
C ASP A 113 8.67 -11.15 4.18
N LEU A 114 8.56 -11.60 5.44
CA LEU A 114 7.45 -11.25 6.34
C LEU A 114 7.35 -9.74 6.52
N ILE A 115 8.45 -9.05 6.86
CA ILE A 115 8.44 -7.60 7.07
C ILE A 115 8.00 -6.86 5.80
N SER A 116 8.50 -7.26 4.63
CA SER A 116 8.09 -6.65 3.36
C SER A 116 6.62 -6.91 3.04
N PHE A 117 6.10 -8.10 3.32
CA PHE A 117 4.69 -8.42 3.14
C PHE A 117 3.78 -7.59 4.06
N GLU A 118 4.13 -7.49 5.35
CA GLU A 118 3.41 -6.67 6.34
C GLU A 118 3.42 -5.19 5.98
N SER A 119 4.54 -4.67 5.47
CA SER A 119 4.64 -3.28 5.02
C SER A 119 3.69 -2.99 3.86
N ALA A 120 3.63 -3.88 2.87
CA ALA A 120 2.68 -3.77 1.76
C ALA A 120 1.23 -3.87 2.24
N LEU A 121 0.94 -4.74 3.21
CA LEU A 121 -0.38 -4.87 3.84
C LEU A 121 -0.81 -3.59 4.55
N VAL A 122 0.08 -2.93 5.29
CA VAL A 122 -0.19 -1.62 5.91
C VAL A 122 -0.49 -0.57 4.85
N THR A 123 0.23 -0.58 3.73
CA THR A 123 -0.01 0.32 2.60
C THR A 123 -1.38 0.05 1.96
N ALA A 124 -1.79 -1.21 1.83
CA ALA A 124 -3.12 -1.57 1.34
C ALA A 124 -4.23 -1.05 2.27
N GLN A 125 -4.06 -1.22 3.58
CA GLN A 125 -5.00 -0.72 4.58
C GLN A 125 -5.11 0.81 4.57
N LYS A 126 -4.00 1.54 4.35
CA LYS A 126 -4.01 2.99 4.16
C LYS A 126 -4.77 3.39 2.89
N SER A 127 -4.48 2.72 1.77
CA SER A 127 -5.16 2.95 0.49
C SER A 127 -6.67 2.75 0.63
N TYR A 128 -7.11 1.66 1.26
CA TYR A 128 -8.52 1.38 1.53
C TYR A 128 -9.21 2.51 2.31
N ARG A 129 -8.57 3.02 3.38
CA ARG A 129 -9.13 4.13 4.16
C ARG A 129 -9.28 5.40 3.33
N ASN A 130 -8.28 5.72 2.52
CA ASN A 130 -8.28 6.89 1.66
C ASN A 130 -9.37 6.81 0.57
N PHE A 131 -9.56 5.63 -0.01
CA PHE A 131 -10.62 5.37 -0.97
C PHE A 131 -12.01 5.50 -0.34
N ALA A 132 -12.21 4.91 0.84
CA ALA A 132 -13.46 5.01 1.59
C ALA A 132 -13.76 6.47 1.99
N GLU A 133 -12.76 7.22 2.43
CA GLU A 133 -12.89 8.65 2.72
C GLU A 133 -13.33 9.44 1.48
N ALA A 134 -12.70 9.20 0.32
CA ALA A 134 -13.09 9.83 -0.94
C ALA A 134 -14.56 9.58 -1.28
N THR A 135 -15.05 8.33 -1.13
CA THR A 135 -16.47 8.01 -1.37
C THR A 135 -17.42 8.76 -0.44
N GLY A 136 -17.07 8.88 0.84
CA GLY A 136 -17.89 9.61 1.83
C GLY A 136 -17.93 11.12 1.59
N LEU A 137 -16.86 11.71 1.04
CA LEU A 137 -16.78 13.14 0.74
C LEU A 137 -17.66 13.57 -0.44
N VAL A 138 -17.95 12.68 -1.39
CA VAL A 138 -18.80 12.98 -2.56
C VAL A 138 -20.25 12.52 -2.38
N GLU A 139 -20.54 11.66 -1.41
CA GLU A 139 -21.87 11.07 -1.21
C GLU A 139 -22.99 12.11 -1.01
N THR A 140 -22.67 13.22 -0.36
CA THR A 140 -23.64 14.32 -0.14
C THR A 140 -23.96 15.11 -1.41
N ARG A 141 -23.13 14.98 -2.45
CA ARG A 141 -23.24 15.71 -3.73
C ARG A 141 -23.89 14.86 -4.82
N GLY A 142 -23.84 13.54 -4.71
CA GLY A 142 -24.43 12.60 -5.65
C GLY A 142 -24.11 11.16 -5.27
N LYS A 143 -24.94 10.21 -5.75
CA LYS A 143 -24.76 8.76 -5.49
C LYS A 143 -24.66 7.93 -6.77
N ASP A 144 -24.62 8.59 -7.93
CA ASP A 144 -24.45 7.88 -9.19
C ASP A 144 -23.05 7.25 -9.23
N GLY A 145 -22.95 5.95 -9.48
CA GLY A 145 -21.69 5.19 -9.37
C GLY A 145 -21.31 4.67 -7.96
N LEU A 146 -21.96 5.13 -6.89
CA LEU A 146 -21.67 4.68 -5.51
C LEU A 146 -21.72 3.14 -5.34
N PRO A 147 -22.73 2.41 -5.86
CA PRO A 147 -22.79 0.95 -5.68
C PRO A 147 -21.58 0.21 -6.28
N ALA A 148 -21.01 0.71 -7.39
CA ALA A 148 -19.84 0.11 -8.02
C ALA A 148 -18.57 0.33 -7.18
N ALA A 149 -18.38 1.56 -6.67
CA ALA A 149 -17.30 1.88 -5.75
C ALA A 149 -17.38 1.05 -4.46
N GLU A 150 -18.57 0.89 -3.87
CA GLU A 150 -18.76 0.07 -2.67
C GLU A 150 -18.48 -1.42 -2.90
N ASP A 151 -18.83 -1.97 -4.07
CA ASP A 151 -18.50 -3.36 -4.40
C ASP A 151 -16.99 -3.56 -4.57
N ALA A 152 -16.31 -2.63 -5.24
CA ALA A 152 -14.86 -2.65 -5.37
C ALA A 152 -14.15 -2.53 -4.01
N LEU A 153 -14.58 -1.62 -3.14
CA LEU A 153 -14.07 -1.49 -1.77
C LEU A 153 -14.30 -2.76 -0.96
N ARG A 154 -15.48 -3.40 -1.07
CA ARG A 154 -15.76 -4.69 -0.39
C ARG A 154 -14.86 -5.82 -0.90
N LYS A 155 -14.52 -5.86 -2.18
CA LYS A 155 -13.55 -6.84 -2.73
C LYS A 155 -12.15 -6.56 -2.19
N PHE A 156 -11.74 -5.30 -2.14
CA PHE A 156 -10.43 -4.93 -1.61
C PHE A 156 -10.30 -5.25 -0.12
N ALA A 157 -11.32 -4.94 0.69
CA ALA A 157 -11.37 -5.30 2.10
C ALA A 157 -11.20 -6.81 2.34
N ARG A 158 -11.93 -7.64 1.57
CA ARG A 158 -11.79 -9.11 1.64
C ARG A 158 -10.38 -9.59 1.29
N THR A 159 -9.73 -8.93 0.33
CA THR A 159 -8.35 -9.25 -0.05
C THR A 159 -7.38 -8.88 1.08
N ILE A 160 -7.59 -7.74 1.73
CA ILE A 160 -6.81 -7.34 2.92
C ILE A 160 -6.98 -8.34 4.06
N ASP A 161 -8.19 -8.84 4.30
CA ASP A 161 -8.46 -9.83 5.34
C ASP A 161 -7.80 -11.19 5.03
N GLY A 162 -7.79 -11.61 3.76
CA GLY A 162 -7.02 -12.78 3.30
C GLY A 162 -5.52 -12.59 3.57
N ALA A 163 -4.95 -11.48 3.11
CA ALA A 163 -3.54 -11.17 3.32
C ALA A 163 -3.15 -11.07 4.80
N ARG A 164 -4.05 -10.61 5.69
CA ARG A 164 -3.81 -10.66 7.15
C ARG A 164 -3.62 -12.08 7.65
N ALA A 165 -4.48 -13.00 7.22
CA ALA A 165 -4.34 -14.41 7.59
C ALA A 165 -3.01 -15.00 7.10
N SER A 166 -2.59 -14.66 5.88
CA SER A 166 -1.29 -15.07 5.33
C SER A 166 -0.11 -14.49 6.13
N ALA A 167 -0.18 -13.22 6.55
CA ALA A 167 0.84 -12.62 7.44
C ALA A 167 0.96 -13.36 8.77
N ASP A 168 -0.18 -13.70 9.40
CA ASP A 168 -0.20 -14.45 10.66
C ASP A 168 0.43 -15.85 10.49
N LEU A 169 0.13 -16.54 9.39
CA LEU A 169 0.74 -17.83 9.05
C LEU A 169 2.25 -17.70 8.80
N MET A 170 2.68 -16.65 8.08
CA MET A 170 4.10 -16.38 7.84
C MET A 170 4.85 -16.10 9.14
N ALA A 171 4.24 -15.35 10.06
CA ALA A 171 4.80 -15.09 11.38
C ALA A 171 4.95 -16.39 12.20
N GLY A 172 3.96 -17.28 12.15
CA GLY A 172 4.03 -18.60 12.78
C GLY A 172 5.17 -19.46 12.20
N ALA A 173 5.23 -19.60 10.87
CA ALA A 173 6.26 -20.38 10.19
C ALA A 173 7.68 -19.83 10.46
N TYR A 174 7.84 -18.51 10.52
CA TYR A 174 9.11 -17.88 10.90
C TYR A 174 9.51 -18.19 12.35
N ALA A 175 8.56 -18.15 13.29
CA ALA A 175 8.81 -18.46 14.69
C ALA A 175 9.25 -19.92 14.88
N ASP A 176 8.55 -20.86 14.23
CA ASP A 176 8.87 -22.30 14.29
C ASP A 176 10.26 -22.61 13.70
N ASN A 177 10.64 -21.92 12.61
CA ASN A 177 11.97 -22.05 12.00
C ASN A 177 13.10 -21.46 12.87
N GLY A 178 12.78 -20.54 13.79
CA GLY A 178 13.76 -19.94 14.71
C GLY A 178 14.04 -20.77 15.96
N GLU A 179 13.19 -21.76 16.26
CA GLU A 179 13.34 -22.68 17.41
C GLU A 179 14.01 -24.02 17.06
N ALA A 180 14.35 -24.26 15.78
CA ALA A 180 15.05 -25.46 15.28
C ALA A 180 16.57 -25.26 15.18
#